data_AF-A0AAV5TI19-F1
#
_entry.id   AF-A0AAV5TI19-F1
#
_cell.length_a   1.000
_cell.length_b   1.000
_cell.length_c   1.000
_cell.angle_alpha   90.00
_cell.angle_beta   90.00
_cell.angle_gamma   90.00
#
_symmetry.space_group_name_H-M   'P 1'
#
loop_
_entity.id
_entity.type
_entity.pdbx_description
1 polymer ?
#
loop_
_entity_poly.entity_id
_entity_poly.type
_entity_poly.pdbx_seq_one_letter_code
_entity_poly.pdbx_strand_id
1 'polypeptide(L)'
;FPQWTVDAIAVAFFAQMHTMWQNISAPSVLQWLSLSRRDYSTLSKMFLAYSAPVLFHLIGWIMMTNFVPSVNFLERMVLSVNRLHGTNLSDLNIYGCPIIDDNVIDGVDAVIFDLIPSYGTSYGLFAMSAYKIRRKLLALGDVMSRKRAQMQRHFYHTQIAQI
;
A
#
# COMPACT_ATOMS: atom_id res chain seq x y z
N PHE A 1 28.50 7.16 0.42
CA PHE A 1 27.79 6.68 1.63
C PHE A 1 28.11 5.19 1.82
N PRO A 2 28.07 4.66 3.05
CA PRO A 2 28.15 3.20 3.25
C PRO A 2 27.02 2.49 2.49
N GLN A 3 27.30 1.34 1.87
CA GLN A 3 26.32 0.62 1.03
C GLN A 3 25.05 0.27 1.80
N TRP A 4 25.20 -0.21 3.04
CA TRP A 4 24.06 -0.55 3.91
C TRP A 4 23.10 0.62 4.14
N THR A 5 23.59 1.86 4.12
CA THR A 5 22.75 3.05 4.27
C THR A 5 21.92 3.29 3.01
N VAL A 6 22.53 3.11 1.83
CA VAL A 6 21.82 3.25 0.55
C VAL A 6 20.75 2.17 0.41
N ASP A 7 21.07 0.93 0.80
CA ASP A 7 20.13 -0.18 0.77
C ASP A 7 18.95 0.03 1.73
N ALA A 8 19.22 0.51 2.96
CA ALA A 8 18.15 0.85 3.91
C ALA A 8 17.22 1.95 3.36
N ILE A 9 17.77 2.97 2.68
CA ILE A 9 16.97 4.02 2.05
C ILE A 9 16.13 3.46 0.90
N ALA A 10 16.71 2.58 0.06
CA ALA A 10 16.00 1.94 -1.03
C ALA A 10 14.83 1.08 -0.52
N VAL A 11 15.06 0.25 0.50
CA VAL A 11 14.01 -0.55 1.14
C VAL A 11 12.91 0.34 1.70
N ALA A 12 13.26 1.43 2.39
CA ALA A 12 12.29 2.38 2.91
C ALA A 12 11.46 3.04 1.81
N PHE A 13 12.09 3.39 0.68
CA PHE A 13 11.40 3.95 -0.48
C PHE A 13 10.42 2.96 -1.10
N PHE A 14 10.84 1.71 -1.34
CA PHE A 14 9.97 0.68 -1.88
C PHE A 14 8.82 0.35 -0.92
N ALA A 15 9.09 0.25 0.39
CA ALA A 15 8.06 0.04 1.40
C ALA A 15 7.05 1.21 1.42
N GLN A 16 7.53 2.45 1.29
CA GLN A 16 6.66 3.62 1.22
C GLN A 16 5.79 3.60 -0.04
N MET A 17 6.35 3.32 -1.22
CA MET A 17 5.56 3.15 -2.45
C MET A 17 4.51 2.08 -2.29
N HIS A 18 4.88 0.94 -1.69
CA HIS A 18 3.98 -0.19 -1.44
C HIS A 18 2.79 0.18 -0.54
N THR A 19 2.98 1.11 0.40
CA THR A 19 1.92 1.50 1.35
C THR A 19 0.90 2.48 0.80
N MET A 20 1.17 3.12 -0.34
CA MET A 20 0.31 4.19 -0.84
C MET A 20 -1.11 3.69 -1.08
N TRP A 21 -1.27 2.51 -1.72
CA TRP A 21 -2.60 1.94 -1.95
C TRP A 21 -3.21 1.26 -0.72
N GLN A 22 -2.36 0.76 0.20
CA GLN A 22 -2.82 0.07 1.41
C GLN A 22 -3.62 0.99 2.35
N ASN A 23 -3.28 2.29 2.34
CA ASN A 23 -3.95 3.27 3.19
C ASN A 23 -5.30 3.77 2.64
N ILE A 24 -5.64 3.47 1.38
CA ILE A 24 -6.88 3.97 0.73
C ILE A 24 -8.14 3.52 1.49
N SER A 25 -8.14 2.31 2.05
CA SER A 25 -9.33 1.78 2.73
C SER A 25 -9.54 2.34 4.13
N ALA A 26 -8.49 2.78 4.81
CA ALA A 26 -8.54 3.12 6.23
C ALA A 26 -9.54 4.26 6.53
N PRO A 27 -9.54 5.40 5.79
CA PRO A 27 -10.52 6.47 6.01
C PRO A 27 -11.97 6.01 5.78
N SER A 28 -12.21 5.16 4.77
CA SER A 28 -13.54 4.62 4.48
C SER A 28 -14.03 3.68 5.58
N VAL A 29 -13.16 2.80 6.10
CA VAL A 29 -13.48 1.92 7.22
C VAL A 29 -13.77 2.75 8.48
N LEU A 30 -12.93 3.76 8.77
CA LEU A 30 -13.12 4.66 9.90
C LEU A 30 -14.45 5.42 9.82
N GLN A 31 -14.82 5.91 8.64
CA GLN A 31 -16.10 6.57 8.41
C GLN A 31 -17.27 5.62 8.61
N TRP A 32 -17.19 4.40 8.08
CA TRP A 32 -18.22 3.38 8.29
C TRP A 32 -18.41 3.04 9.78
N LEU A 33 -17.31 2.84 10.51
CA LEU A 33 -17.32 2.59 11.95
C LEU A 33 -17.94 3.76 12.72
N SER A 34 -17.60 5.00 12.35
CA SER A 34 -18.15 6.20 12.98
C SER A 34 -19.67 6.33 12.78
N LEU A 35 -20.19 5.90 11.62
CA LEU A 35 -21.63 5.91 11.33
C LEU A 35 -22.38 4.74 11.98
N SER A 36 -21.75 3.58 12.06
CA SER A 36 -22.43 2.31 12.38
C SER A 36 -22.20 1.82 13.81
N ARG A 37 -21.10 2.23 14.46
CA ARG A 37 -20.69 1.78 15.80
C ARG A 37 -20.45 2.97 16.72
N ARG A 38 -21.52 3.65 17.12
CA ARG A 38 -21.43 4.86 17.96
C ARG A 38 -20.81 4.58 19.33
N ASP A 39 -21.06 3.39 19.88
CA ASP A 39 -20.63 2.97 21.21
C ASP A 39 -19.11 2.74 21.31
N TYR A 40 -18.42 2.60 20.17
CA TYR A 40 -16.98 2.37 20.17
C TYR A 40 -16.24 3.69 20.40
N SER A 41 -15.21 3.65 21.23
CA SER A 41 -14.30 4.79 21.41
C SER A 41 -13.64 5.19 20.09
N THR A 42 -13.26 6.45 19.94
CA THR A 42 -12.54 6.94 18.75
C THR A 42 -11.26 6.15 18.52
N LEU A 43 -10.52 5.84 19.59
CA LEU A 43 -9.28 5.08 19.53
C LEU A 43 -9.52 3.66 18.99
N SER A 44 -10.53 2.97 19.48
CA SER A 44 -10.90 1.62 18.99
C SER A 44 -11.26 1.64 17.51
N LYS A 45 -11.96 2.68 17.05
CA LYS A 45 -12.31 2.84 15.63
C LYS A 45 -11.05 3.05 14.77
N MET A 46 -10.11 3.86 15.24
CA MET A 46 -8.82 4.07 14.56
C MET A 46 -8.01 2.78 14.49
N PHE A 47 -7.86 2.06 15.60
CA PHE A 47 -7.14 0.77 15.59
C PHE A 47 -7.76 -0.23 14.61
N LEU A 48 -9.09 -0.34 14.56
CA LEU A 48 -9.77 -1.23 13.62
C LEU A 48 -9.64 -0.79 12.16
N ALA A 49 -9.66 0.52 11.90
CA ALA A 49 -9.54 1.04 10.54
C ALA A 49 -8.12 0.90 9.96
N TYR A 50 -7.11 1.02 10.81
CA TYR A 50 -5.70 0.99 10.43
C TYR A 50 -5.01 -0.36 10.65
N SER A 51 -5.66 -1.34 11.28
CA SER A 51 -5.04 -2.65 11.55
C SER A 51 -4.59 -3.38 10.28
N ALA A 52 -5.43 -3.43 9.24
CA ALA A 52 -5.07 -4.08 7.98
C ALA A 52 -3.94 -3.33 7.23
N PRO A 53 -4.01 -2.00 7.01
CA PRO A 53 -2.89 -1.25 6.43
C PRO A 53 -1.58 -1.39 7.20
N VAL A 54 -1.63 -1.35 8.55
CA VAL A 54 -0.42 -1.53 9.39
C VAL A 54 0.15 -2.93 9.23
N LEU A 55 -0.69 -3.98 9.22
CA LEU A 55 -0.23 -5.35 9.01
C LEU A 55 0.44 -5.51 7.65
N PHE A 56 -0.18 -5.02 6.57
CA PHE A 56 0.41 -5.08 5.24
C PHE A 56 1.64 -4.20 5.09
N HIS A 57 1.74 -3.09 5.83
CA HIS A 57 2.95 -2.29 5.87
C HIS A 57 4.12 -3.07 6.48
N LEU A 58 3.89 -3.75 7.61
CA LEU A 58 4.90 -4.57 8.26
C LEU A 58 5.37 -5.72 7.38
N ILE A 59 4.43 -6.39 6.69
CA ILE A 59 4.75 -7.43 5.71
C ILE A 59 5.56 -6.83 4.55
N GLY A 60 5.14 -5.69 4.02
CA GLY A 60 5.85 -4.97 2.95
C GLY A 60 7.29 -4.66 3.34
N TRP A 61 7.56 -4.19 4.57
CA TRP A 61 8.93 -3.95 5.03
C TRP A 61 9.81 -5.20 4.95
N ILE A 62 9.28 -6.38 5.31
CA ILE A 62 10.01 -7.64 5.22
C ILE A 62 10.22 -8.00 3.74
N MET A 63 9.17 -7.94 2.92
CA MET A 63 9.22 -8.34 1.52
C MET A 63 10.12 -7.41 0.67
N MET A 64 10.15 -6.11 0.97
CA MET A 64 10.96 -5.13 0.23
C MET A 64 12.46 -5.29 0.45
N THR A 65 12.90 -6.04 1.48
CA THR A 65 14.31 -6.39 1.62
C THR A 65 14.82 -7.26 0.46
N ASN A 66 13.94 -8.02 -0.19
CA ASN A 66 14.29 -8.84 -1.37
C ASN A 66 14.58 -8.00 -2.63
N PHE A 67 14.30 -6.70 -2.61
CA PHE A 67 14.66 -5.77 -3.70
C PHE A 67 16.10 -5.25 -3.59
N VAL A 68 16.80 -5.57 -2.50
CA VAL A 68 18.25 -5.40 -2.42
C VAL A 68 18.88 -6.53 -3.24
N PRO A 69 19.56 -6.22 -4.37
CA PRO A 69 20.02 -7.24 -5.29
C PRO A 69 21.14 -8.07 -4.66
N SER A 70 21.12 -9.39 -4.88
CA SER A 70 22.26 -10.24 -4.56
C SER A 70 23.45 -9.88 -5.45
N VAL A 71 24.67 -10.16 -4.99
CA VAL A 71 25.92 -9.86 -5.74
C VAL A 71 25.88 -10.47 -7.15
N ASN A 72 25.44 -11.72 -7.27
CA ASN A 72 25.32 -12.41 -8.56
C ASN A 72 24.29 -11.76 -9.50
N PHE A 73 23.16 -11.26 -8.94
CA PHE A 73 22.17 -10.55 -9.74
C PHE A 73 22.69 -9.18 -10.18
N LEU A 74 23.36 -8.47 -9.26
CA LEU A 74 24.00 -7.19 -9.54
C LEU A 74 25.01 -7.33 -10.69
N GLU A 75 25.92 -8.30 -10.65
CA GLU A 75 26.90 -8.53 -11.71
C GLU A 75 26.24 -8.76 -13.08
N ARG A 76 25.19 -9.58 -13.14
CA ARG A 76 24.43 -9.83 -14.38
C ARG A 76 23.75 -8.58 -14.91
N MET A 77 23.18 -7.77 -14.02
CA MET A 77 22.55 -6.51 -14.38
C MET A 77 23.57 -5.49 -14.89
N VAL A 78 24.75 -5.43 -14.28
CA VAL A 78 25.85 -4.55 -14.70
C VAL A 78 26.35 -4.92 -16.08
N LEU A 79 26.55 -6.20 -16.35
CA LEU A 79 26.92 -6.67 -17.69
C LEU A 79 25.85 -6.28 -18.72
N SER A 80 24.57 -6.39 -18.35
CA SER A 80 23.45 -6.02 -19.21
C SER A 80 23.39 -4.51 -19.48
N VAL A 81 23.53 -3.68 -18.44
CA VAL A 81 23.56 -2.22 -18.53
C VAL A 81 24.76 -1.75 -19.34
N ASN A 82 25.95 -2.30 -19.08
CA ASN A 82 27.15 -1.95 -19.85
C ASN A 82 27.00 -2.32 -21.33
N ARG A 83 26.40 -3.49 -21.63
CA ARG A 83 26.12 -3.87 -23.03
C ARG A 83 25.13 -2.93 -23.71
N LEU A 84 24.12 -2.42 -22.99
CA LEU A 84 23.06 -1.58 -23.55
C LEU A 84 23.46 -0.10 -23.63
N HIS A 85 24.18 0.40 -22.64
CA HIS A 85 24.44 1.83 -22.45
C HIS A 85 25.93 2.20 -22.52
N GLY A 86 26.84 1.23 -22.53
CA GLY A 86 28.29 1.47 -22.52
C GLY A 86 28.80 2.11 -21.23
N THR A 87 28.03 2.00 -20.14
CA THR A 87 28.33 2.61 -18.83
C THR A 87 28.72 1.57 -17.79
N ASN A 88 29.46 2.00 -16.76
CA ASN A 88 29.91 1.15 -15.66
C ASN A 88 29.18 1.47 -14.35
N LEU A 89 29.39 0.61 -13.34
CA LEU A 89 28.87 0.74 -11.96
C LEU A 89 29.31 2.01 -11.22
N SER A 90 30.38 2.68 -11.65
CA SER A 90 30.86 3.90 -11.00
C SER A 90 29.80 4.99 -10.99
N ASP A 91 28.87 4.94 -11.94
CA ASP A 91 27.92 6.01 -12.23
C ASP A 91 26.46 5.61 -11.91
N LEU A 92 26.21 4.35 -11.54
CA LEU A 92 24.86 3.81 -11.44
C LEU A 92 24.67 2.80 -10.30
N ASN A 93 23.67 3.04 -9.45
CA ASN A 93 23.18 2.08 -8.48
C ASN A 93 22.01 1.30 -9.07
N ILE A 94 22.08 -0.02 -9.05
CA ILE A 94 21.01 -0.90 -9.55
C ILE A 94 20.23 -1.43 -8.36
N TYR A 95 18.92 -1.24 -8.36
CA TYR A 95 17.99 -1.83 -7.40
C TYR A 95 16.91 -2.60 -8.15
N GLY A 96 16.45 -3.71 -7.58
CA GLY A 96 15.44 -4.56 -8.19
C GLY A 96 15.57 -6.00 -7.75
N CYS A 97 14.54 -6.78 -8.06
CA CYS A 97 14.49 -8.22 -7.84
C CYS A 97 14.46 -8.94 -9.20
N PRO A 98 15.00 -10.18 -9.28
CA PRO A 98 14.77 -11.03 -10.45
C PRO A 98 13.26 -11.30 -10.58
N ILE A 99 12.74 -11.30 -11.81
CA ILE A 99 11.32 -11.59 -12.05
C ILE A 99 11.02 -13.06 -11.75
N ILE A 100 11.92 -13.96 -12.17
CA ILE A 100 11.82 -15.41 -11.96
C ILE A 100 13.18 -15.89 -11.44
N ASP A 101 13.22 -16.50 -10.26
CA ASP A 101 14.41 -17.15 -9.71
C ASP A 101 14.00 -18.37 -8.88
N ASP A 102 14.48 -19.57 -9.25
CA ASP A 102 14.11 -20.81 -8.57
C ASP A 102 14.74 -20.95 -7.17
N ASN A 103 15.71 -20.11 -6.80
CA ASN A 103 16.50 -20.27 -5.58
C ASN A 103 16.18 -19.26 -4.47
N VAL A 104 15.45 -18.18 -4.79
CA VAL A 104 15.18 -17.05 -3.88
C VAL A 104 13.78 -16.53 -4.16
N ILE A 105 13.13 -15.92 -3.15
CA ILE A 105 11.88 -15.18 -3.33
C ILE A 105 12.07 -14.17 -4.47
N ASP A 106 11.35 -14.38 -5.56
CA ASP A 106 11.45 -13.57 -6.76
C ASP A 106 10.35 -12.49 -6.81
N GLY A 107 10.36 -11.70 -7.87
CA GLY A 107 9.35 -10.67 -8.11
C GLY A 107 7.95 -11.25 -8.26
N VAL A 108 7.81 -12.47 -8.79
CA VAL A 108 6.50 -13.14 -8.92
C VAL A 108 5.97 -13.54 -7.55
N ASP A 109 6.82 -14.09 -6.67
CA ASP A 109 6.44 -14.40 -5.29
C ASP A 109 6.00 -13.13 -4.53
N ALA A 110 6.75 -12.02 -4.66
CA ALA A 110 6.35 -10.75 -4.06
C ALA A 110 4.98 -10.28 -4.59
N VAL A 111 4.71 -10.46 -5.88
CA VAL A 111 3.41 -10.11 -6.47
C VAL A 111 2.29 -11.01 -5.95
N ILE A 112 2.49 -12.33 -5.93
CA ILE A 112 1.45 -13.31 -5.59
C ILE A 112 1.14 -13.28 -4.09
N PHE A 113 2.16 -13.20 -3.24
CA PHE A 113 2.02 -13.35 -1.79
C PHE A 113 1.85 -12.02 -1.04
N ASP A 114 2.24 -10.89 -1.63
CA ASP A 114 2.13 -9.57 -0.97
C ASP A 114 1.28 -8.57 -1.78
N LEU A 115 1.64 -8.31 -3.03
CA LEU A 115 0.99 -7.26 -3.83
C LEU A 115 -0.51 -7.56 -4.06
N ILE A 116 -0.83 -8.73 -4.62
CA ILE A 116 -2.21 -9.09 -4.97
C ILE A 116 -3.09 -9.18 -3.70
N PRO A 117 -2.68 -9.87 -2.61
CA PRO A 117 -3.48 -9.94 -1.39
C PRO A 117 -3.68 -8.59 -0.72
N SER A 118 -2.63 -7.76 -0.63
CA SER A 118 -2.72 -6.43 -0.01
C SER A 118 -3.58 -5.48 -0.82
N TYR A 119 -3.42 -5.48 -2.15
CA TYR A 119 -4.23 -4.69 -3.07
C TYR A 119 -5.71 -5.13 -3.05
N GLY A 120 -5.96 -6.42 -3.22
CA GLY A 120 -7.31 -6.99 -3.20
C GLY A 120 -8.02 -6.74 -1.88
N THR A 121 -7.33 -6.90 -0.75
CA THR A 121 -7.91 -6.61 0.57
C THR A 121 -8.21 -5.12 0.74
N SER A 122 -7.31 -4.23 0.36
CA SER A 122 -7.49 -2.78 0.52
C SER A 122 -8.66 -2.28 -0.33
N TYR A 123 -8.70 -2.60 -1.62
CA TYR A 123 -9.81 -2.19 -2.48
C TYR A 123 -11.13 -2.89 -2.12
N GLY A 124 -11.06 -4.16 -1.68
CA GLY A 124 -12.23 -4.88 -1.17
C GLY A 124 -12.83 -4.22 0.08
N LEU A 125 -11.99 -3.85 1.06
CA LEU A 125 -12.41 -3.13 2.26
C LEU A 125 -12.96 -1.74 1.92
N PHE A 126 -12.34 -1.03 0.98
CA PHE A 126 -12.81 0.26 0.49
C PHE A 126 -14.21 0.13 -0.12
N ALA A 127 -14.39 -0.77 -1.09
CA ALA A 127 -15.66 -0.98 -1.78
C ALA A 127 -16.76 -1.43 -0.82
N MET A 128 -16.46 -2.39 0.08
CA MET A 128 -17.39 -2.85 1.10
C MET A 128 -17.80 -1.71 2.04
N SER A 129 -16.84 -0.89 2.49
CA SER A 129 -17.12 0.23 3.39
C SER A 129 -17.97 1.29 2.70
N ALA A 130 -17.63 1.66 1.46
CA ALA A 130 -18.40 2.59 0.65
C ALA A 130 -19.86 2.12 0.45
N TYR A 131 -20.06 0.83 0.15
CA TYR A 131 -21.38 0.22 0.04
C TYR A 131 -22.15 0.27 1.35
N LYS A 132 -21.53 -0.11 2.47
CA LYS A 132 -22.15 -0.07 3.81
C LYS A 132 -22.52 1.35 4.24
N ILE A 133 -21.65 2.33 3.97
CA ILE A 133 -21.92 3.74 4.23
C ILE A 133 -23.13 4.18 3.41
N ARG A 134 -23.15 3.92 2.10
CA ARG A 134 -24.27 4.27 1.22
C ARG A 134 -25.59 3.68 1.73
N ARG A 135 -25.63 2.40 2.09
CA ARG A 135 -26.83 1.76 2.66
C ARG A 135 -27.27 2.41 3.96
N LYS A 136 -26.34 2.69 4.87
CA LYS A 136 -26.65 3.33 6.16
C LYS A 136 -27.18 4.75 5.96
N LEU A 137 -26.66 5.47 4.98
CA LEU A 137 -27.12 6.82 4.65
C LEU A 137 -28.48 6.84 3.98
N LEU A 138 -28.80 5.89 3.10
CA LEU A 138 -30.15 5.76 2.56
C LEU A 138 -31.16 5.47 3.67
N ALA A 139 -30.82 4.61 4.63
CA ALA A 139 -31.67 4.35 5.79
C ALA A 139 -31.82 5.57 6.73
N LEU A 140 -30.82 6.46 6.77
CA LEU A 140 -30.87 7.70 7.56
C LEU A 140 -31.42 8.89 6.77
N GLY A 141 -31.58 8.78 5.45
CA GLY A 141 -31.92 9.87 4.53
C GLY A 141 -33.28 10.51 4.83
N ASP A 142 -34.18 9.77 5.47
CA ASP A 142 -35.46 10.28 5.98
C ASP A 142 -35.30 11.19 7.22
N VAL A 143 -34.12 11.19 7.86
CA VAL A 143 -33.84 11.82 9.17
C VAL A 143 -32.63 12.79 9.11
N MET A 144 -31.92 12.89 7.98
CA MET A 144 -30.63 13.57 7.93
C MET A 144 -30.71 15.04 7.52
N SER A 145 -30.05 15.93 8.26
CA SER A 145 -29.99 17.36 7.92
C SER A 145 -29.11 17.63 6.69
N ARG A 146 -29.48 18.64 5.87
CA ARG A 146 -28.76 19.05 4.64
C ARG A 146 -27.25 19.24 4.85
N LYS A 147 -26.83 19.74 6.03
CA LYS A 147 -25.42 19.99 6.35
C LYS A 147 -24.57 18.71 6.42
N ARG A 148 -25.12 17.60 6.93
CA ARG A 148 -24.41 16.31 6.98
C ARG A 148 -24.29 15.67 5.60
N ALA A 149 -25.32 15.80 4.77
CA ALA A 149 -25.30 15.30 3.39
C ALA A 149 -24.20 16.02 2.57
N GLN A 150 -24.04 17.33 2.75
CA GLN A 150 -23.03 18.11 2.05
C GLN A 150 -21.59 17.74 2.48
N MET A 151 -21.32 17.62 3.78
CA MET A 151 -19.99 17.18 4.27
C MET A 151 -19.61 15.80 3.76
N GLN A 152 -20.56 14.86 3.69
CA GLN A 152 -20.27 13.51 3.18
C GLN A 152 -20.04 13.49 1.68
N ARG A 153 -20.81 14.27 0.91
CA ARG A 153 -20.59 14.40 -0.53
C ARG A 153 -19.19 14.96 -0.81
N HIS A 154 -18.75 15.95 -0.02
CA HIS A 154 -17.40 16.48 -0.10
C HIS A 154 -16.35 15.41 0.22
N PHE A 155 -16.54 14.65 1.31
CA PHE A 155 -15.63 13.56 1.67
C PHE A 155 -15.49 12.51 0.56
N TYR A 156 -16.60 12.08 -0.05
CA TYR A 156 -16.55 11.13 -1.18
C TYR A 156 -15.82 11.70 -2.40
N HIS A 157 -16.03 12.99 -2.71
CA HIS A 157 -15.28 13.65 -3.77
C HIS A 157 -13.78 13.71 -3.47
N THR A 158 -13.40 14.01 -2.23
CA THR A 158 -12.00 14.00 -1.81
C THR A 158 -11.39 12.61 -1.93
N GLN A 159 -12.11 11.56 -1.56
CA GLN A 159 -11.61 10.18 -1.71
C GLN A 159 -11.46 9.75 -3.17
N ILE A 160 -12.40 10.14 -4.05
CA ILE A 160 -12.28 9.84 -5.49
C ILE A 160 -11.12 10.62 -6.11
N ALA A 161 -10.89 11.87 -5.68
CA ALA A 161 -9.77 12.68 -6.17
C ALA A 161 -8.40 12.19 -5.68
N GLN A 162 -8.35 11.30 -4.70
CA GLN A 162 -7.13 10.67 -4.19
C GLN A 162 -6.78 9.35 -4.91
N ILE A 163 -7.62 8.89 -5.83
CA ILE A 163 -7.42 7.71 -6.68
C ILE A 163 -7.08 8.19 -8.09
#